data_AF-A0A350Y768-F1
#
_entry.id   AF-A0A350Y768-F1
#
_cell.length_a   1.000
_cell.length_b   1.000
_cell.length_c   1.000
_cell.angle_alpha   90.00
_cell.angle_beta   90.00
_cell.angle_gamma   90.00
#
_symmetry.space_group_name_H-M   'P 1'
#
loop_
_entity.id
_entity.type
_entity.pdbx_description
1 polymer ?
#
loop_
_entity_poly.entity_id
_entity_poly.type
_entity_poly.pdbx_seq_one_letter_code
_entity_poly.pdbx_strand_id
1 'polypeptide(L)'
;MEYRSQKQVKKASDRRLNLEACIELEQEKVTRSRVLFYGIRFNLNKDILQQIEHAQEIGDTLTISSNLLADLRYYALIDTENRLQSGLTFCTYYRLGESNLALMRSIISLDGDIINQIRNDCLERPHFSRQIASAHYWLIQQLIEQLRLETLIKLNQLLTLLCWSLALLILAAMVIPFIPVFLENPWMVLAAVIMTLLFQVGLQRLVRLFLPTIRRWVWRWILSGLLSHKPDSKRRAKGILAWLVS
;
A
#
# COMPACT_ATOMS: atom_id res chain seq x y z
N MET A 1 -10.66 -24.70 40.13
CA MET A 1 -9.91 -25.23 38.98
C MET A 1 -10.07 -24.27 37.82
N GLU A 2 -9.03 -23.49 37.62
CA GLU A 2 -8.84 -22.44 36.63
C GLU A 2 -8.51 -22.99 35.22
N TYR A 3 -8.99 -22.25 34.21
CA TYR A 3 -8.31 -21.87 32.97
C TYR A 3 -7.80 -22.91 31.93
N ARG A 4 -8.39 -22.84 30.73
CA ARG A 4 -7.81 -22.69 29.37
C ARG A 4 -8.83 -23.22 28.35
N SER A 5 -9.66 -22.44 27.70
CA SER A 5 -9.41 -21.30 26.80
C SER A 5 -8.43 -21.59 25.65
N GLN A 6 -8.90 -21.26 24.44
CA GLN A 6 -8.18 -21.10 23.17
C GLN A 6 -7.97 -22.32 22.28
N LYS A 7 -9.03 -22.67 21.54
CA LYS A 7 -8.90 -23.12 20.15
C LYS A 7 -10.14 -22.81 19.29
N GLN A 8 -10.66 -21.59 19.43
CA GLN A 8 -11.39 -20.96 18.33
C GLN A 8 -10.41 -20.02 17.64
N VAL A 9 -9.67 -20.59 16.69
CA VAL A 9 -9.10 -19.81 15.59
C VAL A 9 -10.30 -19.22 14.86
N LYS A 10 -10.71 -18.02 15.29
CA LYS A 10 -11.64 -17.16 14.56
C LYS A 10 -11.04 -17.01 13.17
N LYS A 11 -11.66 -17.71 12.22
CA LYS A 11 -11.58 -17.44 10.80
C LYS A 11 -12.04 -15.99 10.67
N ALA A 12 -11.08 -15.06 10.63
CA ALA A 12 -11.32 -13.65 10.37
C ALA A 12 -11.93 -13.59 8.98
N SER A 13 -13.26 -13.58 8.93
CA SER A 13 -14.01 -13.10 7.80
C SER A 13 -13.42 -11.75 7.47
N ASP A 14 -12.88 -11.63 6.25
CA ASP A 14 -12.41 -10.40 5.62
C ASP A 14 -13.61 -9.46 5.48
N ARG A 15 -14.11 -8.97 6.62
CA ARG A 15 -15.08 -7.91 6.72
C ARG A 15 -14.31 -6.63 6.47
N ARG A 16 -14.97 -5.75 5.73
CA ARG A 16 -14.34 -4.70 4.97
C ARG A 16 -15.34 -3.58 4.95
N LEU A 17 -15.05 -2.50 5.67
CA LEU A 17 -15.93 -1.35 5.76
C LEU A 17 -15.66 -0.44 4.55
N ASN A 18 -16.67 -0.19 3.71
CA ASN A 18 -16.53 0.73 2.58
C ASN A 18 -16.96 2.13 3.01
N LEU A 19 -15.99 2.97 3.35
CA LEU A 19 -16.20 4.40 3.61
C LEU A 19 -15.51 5.28 2.57
N GLU A 20 -15.29 4.79 1.35
CA GLU A 20 -14.63 5.58 0.30
C GLU A 20 -15.35 6.91 0.03
N ALA A 21 -16.69 6.92 0.13
CA ALA A 21 -17.50 8.12 -0.02
C ALA A 21 -17.24 9.21 1.04
N CYS A 22 -16.60 8.88 2.17
CA CYS A 22 -16.23 9.88 3.19
C CYS A 22 -14.83 10.46 2.96
N ILE A 23 -14.04 9.90 2.05
CA ILE A 23 -12.66 10.26 1.77
C ILE A 23 -12.60 11.02 0.46
N GLU A 24 -12.31 12.31 0.54
CA GLU A 24 -12.15 13.18 -0.62
C GLU A 24 -10.71 13.63 -0.74
N LEU A 25 -10.16 13.56 -1.95
CA LEU A 25 -8.87 14.19 -2.26
C LEU A 25 -9.15 15.66 -2.59
N GLU A 26 -8.70 16.55 -1.70
CA GLU A 26 -8.89 17.98 -1.90
C GLU A 26 -7.92 18.46 -2.98
N GLN A 27 -8.48 18.69 -4.16
CA GLN A 27 -7.72 19.05 -5.35
C GLN A 27 -8.37 20.22 -6.11
N GLU A 28 -7.55 21.14 -6.60
CA GLU A 28 -7.97 22.27 -7.42
C GLU A 28 -7.32 22.19 -8.79
N LYS A 29 -8.14 22.28 -9.85
CA LYS A 29 -7.63 22.31 -11.22
C LYS A 29 -7.25 23.74 -11.59
N VAL A 30 -5.97 24.07 -11.41
CA VAL A 30 -5.42 25.38 -11.77
C VAL A 30 -5.27 25.52 -13.29
N THR A 31 -4.98 24.43 -14.01
CA THR A 31 -4.84 24.44 -15.49
C THR A 31 -5.16 23.05 -16.07
N ARG A 32 -5.33 22.93 -17.40
CA ARG A 32 -5.54 21.64 -18.11
C ARG A 32 -4.51 20.54 -17.78
N SER A 33 -3.31 20.90 -17.32
CA SER A 33 -2.23 19.96 -16.96
C SER A 33 -1.77 20.05 -15.50
N ARG A 34 -2.35 20.94 -14.68
CA ARG A 34 -1.92 21.20 -13.30
C ARG A 34 -3.08 21.05 -12.33
N VAL A 35 -2.91 20.14 -11.38
CA VAL A 35 -3.83 19.89 -10.27
C VAL A 35 -3.08 20.22 -8.98
N LEU A 36 -3.62 21.14 -8.20
CA LEU A 36 -3.13 21.49 -6.88
C LEU A 36 -3.75 20.50 -5.88
N PHE A 37 -2.93 19.79 -5.10
CA PHE A 37 -3.39 18.87 -4.07
C PHE A 37 -3.12 19.51 -2.71
N TYR A 38 -4.19 19.71 -1.94
CA TYR A 38 -4.12 20.36 -0.63
C TYR A 38 -4.07 19.37 0.52
N GLY A 39 -4.62 18.17 0.32
CA GLY A 39 -4.67 17.14 1.34
C GLY A 39 -5.84 16.18 1.16
N ILE A 40 -6.06 15.39 2.20
CA ILE A 40 -7.10 14.38 2.28
C ILE A 40 -8.16 14.89 3.23
N ARG A 41 -9.40 14.90 2.77
CA ARG A 41 -10.56 15.36 3.52
C ARG A 41 -11.40 14.17 3.96
N PHE A 42 -11.73 14.11 5.24
CA PHE A 42 -12.68 13.17 5.81
C PHE A 42 -13.98 13.90 6.13
N ASN A 43 -15.04 13.58 5.39
CA ASN A 43 -16.36 14.14 5.62
C ASN A 43 -17.17 13.19 6.51
N LEU A 44 -17.26 13.50 7.79
CA LEU A 44 -17.94 12.69 8.78
C LEU A 44 -19.34 13.23 9.07
N ASN A 45 -20.26 12.32 9.34
CA ASN A 45 -21.56 12.60 9.91
C ASN A 45 -21.81 11.62 11.07
N LYS A 46 -22.99 11.72 11.70
CA LYS A 46 -23.34 10.85 12.82
C LYS A 46 -23.30 9.36 12.45
N ASP A 47 -23.81 8.98 11.29
CA ASP A 47 -23.91 7.59 10.86
C ASP A 47 -22.52 6.99 10.56
N ILE A 48 -21.65 7.74 9.89
CA ILE A 48 -20.27 7.35 9.59
C ILE A 48 -19.48 7.19 10.89
N LEU A 49 -19.65 8.09 11.86
CA LEU A 49 -18.98 7.96 13.16
C LEU A 49 -19.37 6.68 13.89
N GLN A 50 -20.67 6.34 13.89
CA GLN A 50 -21.13 5.10 14.50
C GLN A 50 -20.58 3.85 13.77
N GLN A 51 -20.49 3.89 12.44
CA GLN A 51 -19.87 2.81 11.67
C GLN A 51 -18.38 2.65 11.99
N ILE A 52 -17.64 3.76 12.11
CA ILE A 52 -16.22 3.74 12.47
C ILE A 52 -16.05 3.21 13.89
N GLU A 53 -16.84 3.68 14.85
CA GLU A 53 -16.78 3.21 16.25
C GLU A 53 -17.05 1.69 16.33
N HIS A 54 -18.07 1.21 15.63
CA HIS A 54 -18.35 -0.23 15.57
C HIS A 54 -17.22 -1.03 14.89
N ALA A 55 -16.64 -0.50 13.81
CA ALA A 55 -15.51 -1.11 13.13
C ALA A 55 -14.26 -1.18 14.02
N GLN A 56 -14.01 -0.14 14.81
CA GLN A 56 -12.92 -0.09 15.79
C GLN A 56 -13.07 -1.19 16.86
N GLU A 57 -14.28 -1.37 17.41
CA GLU A 57 -14.55 -2.39 18.42
C GLU A 57 -14.35 -3.83 17.91
N ILE A 58 -14.72 -4.07 16.65
CA ILE A 58 -14.64 -5.40 16.02
C ILE A 58 -13.27 -5.67 15.41
N GLY A 59 -12.43 -4.65 15.24
CA GLY A 59 -11.14 -4.73 14.56
C GLY A 59 -11.28 -4.87 13.04
N ASP A 60 -12.31 -4.25 12.47
CA ASP A 60 -12.56 -4.22 11.03
C ASP A 60 -11.57 -3.27 10.33
N THR A 61 -11.30 -3.50 9.04
CA THR A 61 -10.38 -2.69 8.24
C THR A 61 -11.14 -1.89 7.19
N LEU A 62 -10.59 -0.72 6.85
CA LEU A 62 -11.16 0.12 5.81
C LEU A 62 -10.91 -0.52 4.44
N THR A 63 -11.90 -0.53 3.57
CA THR A 63 -11.69 -0.80 2.14
C THR A 63 -11.62 0.46 1.33
N ILE A 64 -10.62 0.50 0.46
CA ILE A 64 -10.35 1.61 -0.46
C ILE A 64 -10.26 1.02 -1.86
N SER A 65 -10.89 1.66 -2.85
CA SER A 65 -10.69 1.26 -4.24
C SER A 65 -9.23 1.36 -4.66
N SER A 66 -8.83 0.51 -5.62
CA SER A 66 -7.49 0.56 -6.20
C SER A 66 -7.18 1.90 -6.87
N ASN A 67 -8.20 2.58 -7.40
CA ASN A 67 -8.07 3.89 -8.02
C ASN A 67 -7.75 4.97 -6.99
N LEU A 68 -8.53 5.05 -5.90
CA LEU A 68 -8.28 6.02 -4.83
C LEU A 68 -6.93 5.76 -4.16
N LEU A 69 -6.56 4.50 -3.95
CA LEU A 69 -5.25 4.16 -3.38
C LEU A 69 -4.09 4.53 -4.32
N ALA A 70 -4.25 4.34 -5.63
CA ALA A 70 -3.23 4.76 -6.60
C ALA A 70 -3.07 6.28 -6.63
N ASP A 71 -4.17 7.03 -6.55
CA ASP A 71 -4.14 8.49 -6.46
C ASP A 71 -3.52 8.98 -5.15
N LEU A 72 -3.88 8.37 -4.01
CA LEU A 72 -3.28 8.66 -2.71
C LEU A 72 -1.76 8.42 -2.73
N ARG A 73 -1.31 7.29 -3.28
CA ARG A 73 0.13 6.99 -3.44
C ARG A 73 0.83 7.98 -4.37
N TYR A 74 0.16 8.41 -5.44
CA TYR A 74 0.70 9.43 -6.35
C TYR A 74 0.92 10.75 -5.60
N TYR A 75 -0.10 11.24 -4.91
CA TYR A 75 -0.03 12.53 -4.22
C TYR A 75 0.91 12.47 -3.02
N ALA A 76 0.95 11.36 -2.27
CA ALA A 76 1.90 11.14 -1.17
C ALA A 76 3.38 11.22 -1.57
N LEU A 77 3.69 10.96 -2.85
CA LEU A 77 5.06 11.02 -3.36
C LEU A 77 5.36 12.36 -4.04
N ILE A 78 4.35 13.03 -4.58
CA ILE A 78 4.53 14.15 -5.51
C ILE A 78 3.62 15.31 -5.14
N ASP A 79 4.25 16.44 -4.87
CA ASP A 79 3.60 17.73 -4.77
C ASP A 79 3.27 18.29 -6.16
N THR A 80 2.37 19.24 -6.15
CA THR A 80 1.81 20.05 -7.23
C THR A 80 2.81 20.62 -8.22
N GLU A 81 4.05 20.89 -7.79
CA GLU A 81 5.15 21.33 -8.64
C GLU A 81 5.94 20.18 -9.30
N ASN A 82 5.43 18.93 -9.26
CA ASN A 82 6.21 17.75 -9.59
C ASN A 82 7.50 17.70 -8.74
N ARG A 83 7.39 17.94 -7.44
CA ARG A 83 8.48 17.82 -6.46
C ARG A 83 8.14 16.72 -5.47
N LEU A 84 9.13 16.19 -4.75
CA LEU A 84 8.84 15.24 -3.68
C LEU A 84 8.00 15.95 -2.60
N GLN A 85 6.84 15.38 -2.27
CA GLN A 85 5.94 15.99 -1.30
C GLN A 85 6.55 15.99 0.09
N SER A 86 6.58 17.14 0.77
CA SER A 86 7.19 17.26 2.10
C SER A 86 6.33 16.66 3.23
N GLY A 87 5.06 16.38 2.98
CA GLY A 87 4.14 15.80 3.96
C GLY A 87 2.70 15.68 3.47
N LEU A 88 1.90 14.89 4.18
CA LEU A 88 0.47 14.69 3.93
C LEU A 88 -0.35 15.47 4.95
N THR A 89 -1.34 16.22 4.46
CA THR A 89 -2.34 16.88 5.30
C THR A 89 -3.62 16.06 5.29
N PHE A 90 -4.17 15.78 6.46
CA PHE A 90 -5.45 15.13 6.69
C PHE A 90 -6.38 16.10 7.43
N CYS A 91 -7.58 16.33 6.93
CA CYS A 91 -8.54 17.25 7.51
C CYS A 91 -9.87 16.53 7.74
N THR A 92 -10.36 16.49 8.98
CA THR A 92 -11.70 16.00 9.30
C THR A 92 -12.69 17.14 9.37
N TYR A 93 -13.76 17.00 8.60
CA TYR A 93 -14.94 17.83 8.61
C TYR A 93 -16.09 17.05 9.21
N TYR A 94 -16.95 17.75 9.94
CA TYR A 94 -18.20 17.18 10.44
C TYR A 94 -19.37 17.96 9.87
N ARG A 95 -20.34 17.24 9.31
CA ARG A 95 -21.58 17.82 8.80
C ARG A 95 -22.53 18.08 9.97
N LEU A 96 -22.74 19.37 10.28
CA LEU A 96 -23.72 19.84 11.24
C LEU A 96 -24.81 20.62 10.48
N GLY A 97 -25.95 19.96 10.23
CA GLY A 97 -27.00 20.49 9.36
C GLY A 97 -26.51 20.66 7.92
N GLU A 98 -26.69 21.87 7.36
CA GLU A 98 -26.26 22.24 6.01
C GLU A 98 -24.77 22.66 5.93
N SER A 99 -24.09 22.78 7.08
CA SER A 99 -22.71 23.27 7.15
C SER A 99 -21.69 22.15 7.41
N ASN A 100 -20.61 22.13 6.63
CA ASN A 100 -19.45 21.28 6.91
C ASN A 100 -18.43 22.09 7.71
N LEU A 101 -18.21 21.69 8.96
CA LEU A 101 -17.29 22.38 9.87
C LEU A 101 -15.97 21.60 9.92
N ALA A 102 -14.85 22.26 9.60
CA ALA A 102 -13.53 21.71 9.83
C ALA A 102 -13.29 21.60 11.35
N LEU A 103 -13.05 20.38 11.83
CA LEU A 103 -12.89 20.09 13.27
C LEU A 103 -11.45 19.76 13.65
N MET A 104 -10.78 18.96 12.82
CA MET A 104 -9.41 18.49 13.08
C MET A 104 -8.58 18.50 11.81
N ARG A 105 -7.29 18.79 11.97
CA ARG A 105 -6.29 18.70 10.92
C ARG A 105 -5.02 18.09 11.47
N SER A 106 -4.49 17.08 10.79
CA SER A 106 -3.20 16.48 11.07
C SER A 106 -2.30 16.65 9.86
N ILE A 107 -1.09 17.16 10.07
CA ILE A 107 -0.07 17.28 9.03
C ILE A 107 1.06 16.34 9.43
N ILE A 108 1.37 15.38 8.57
CA ILE A 108 2.43 14.40 8.78
C ILE A 108 3.53 14.69 7.76
N SER A 109 4.66 15.18 8.24
CA SER A 109 5.84 15.46 7.43
C SER A 109 6.60 14.18 7.08
N LEU A 110 7.39 14.22 6.01
CA LEU A 110 8.31 13.15 5.60
C LEU A 110 9.30 12.76 6.71
N ASP A 111 9.72 13.74 7.50
CA ASP A 111 10.66 13.57 8.61
C ASP A 111 10.01 12.91 9.85
N GLY A 112 8.71 12.63 9.79
CA GLY A 112 7.94 12.02 10.87
C GLY A 112 7.36 13.02 11.86
N ASP A 113 7.55 14.32 11.64
CA ASP A 113 6.89 15.35 12.44
C ASP A 113 5.38 15.32 12.21
N ILE A 114 4.62 15.32 13.31
CA ILE A 114 3.16 15.32 13.28
C ILE A 114 2.65 16.57 13.98
N ILE A 115 1.95 17.42 13.22
CA ILE A 115 1.29 18.62 13.74
C ILE A 115 -0.22 18.37 13.75
N ASN A 116 -0.83 18.43 14.93
CA ASN A 116 -2.27 18.27 15.10
C ASN A 116 -2.90 19.60 15.49
N GLN A 117 -3.93 20.01 14.74
CA GLN A 117 -4.73 21.20 14.99
C GLN A 117 -6.16 20.75 15.25
N ILE A 118 -6.71 21.17 16.39
CA ILE A 118 -8.07 20.85 16.80
C ILE A 118 -8.80 22.17 17.01
N ARG A 119 -10.01 22.29 16.47
CA ARG A 119 -10.85 23.46 16.67
C ARG A 119 -11.28 23.56 18.13
N ASN A 120 -11.19 24.76 18.70
CA ASN A 120 -11.51 24.98 20.12
C ASN A 120 -12.94 24.53 20.48
N ASP A 121 -13.91 24.80 19.62
CA ASP A 121 -15.33 24.44 19.81
C ASP A 121 -15.56 22.92 19.99
N CYS A 122 -14.65 22.07 19.48
CA CYS A 122 -14.71 20.64 19.75
C CYS A 122 -14.39 20.31 21.21
N LEU A 123 -13.49 21.05 21.83
CA LEU A 123 -12.99 20.79 23.18
C LEU A 123 -14.05 21.04 24.25
N GLU A 124 -15.05 21.89 23.96
CA GLU A 124 -16.19 22.16 24.84
C GLU A 124 -17.07 20.93 25.09
N ARG A 125 -17.04 19.93 24.19
CA ARG A 125 -17.81 18.68 24.29
C ARG A 125 -16.87 17.48 24.36
N PRO A 126 -16.40 17.08 25.55
CA PRO A 126 -15.31 16.11 25.68
C PRO A 126 -15.63 14.74 25.07
N HIS A 127 -16.88 14.27 25.19
CA HIS A 127 -17.29 13.00 24.58
C HIS A 127 -17.25 13.06 23.04
N PHE A 128 -17.79 14.13 22.46
CA PHE A 128 -17.81 14.32 21.01
C PHE A 128 -16.40 14.50 20.46
N SER A 129 -15.57 15.31 21.12
CA SER A 129 -14.15 15.48 20.80
C SER A 129 -13.41 14.15 20.73
N ARG A 130 -13.59 13.29 21.74
CA ARG A 130 -12.96 11.98 21.78
C ARG A 130 -13.42 11.08 20.63
N GLN A 131 -14.72 11.08 20.32
CA GLN A 131 -15.27 10.27 19.23
C GLN A 131 -14.71 10.72 17.87
N ILE A 132 -14.69 12.02 17.59
CA ILE A 132 -14.13 12.59 16.36
C ILE A 132 -12.63 12.32 16.27
N ALA A 133 -11.88 12.52 17.36
CA ALA A 133 -10.44 12.27 17.38
C ALA A 133 -10.12 10.79 17.15
N SER A 134 -10.85 9.88 17.79
CA SER A 134 -10.69 8.44 17.57
C SER A 134 -10.92 8.09 16.10
N ALA A 135 -12.01 8.60 15.51
CA ALA A 135 -12.31 8.36 14.11
C ALA A 135 -11.24 8.95 13.17
N HIS A 136 -10.77 10.17 13.44
CA HIS A 136 -9.74 10.84 12.67
C HIS A 136 -8.42 10.04 12.65
N TYR A 137 -7.91 9.66 13.82
CA TYR A 137 -6.65 8.91 13.89
C TYR A 137 -6.79 7.50 13.33
N TRP A 138 -7.92 6.84 13.54
CA TRP A 138 -8.15 5.53 12.95
C TRP A 138 -8.19 5.57 11.43
N LEU A 139 -8.88 6.56 10.83
CA LEU A 139 -8.88 6.74 9.37
C LEU A 139 -7.48 7.02 8.83
N ILE A 140 -6.72 7.89 9.50
CA ILE A 140 -5.31 8.15 9.15
C ILE A 140 -4.49 6.86 9.20
N GLN A 141 -4.62 6.09 10.28
CA GLN A 141 -3.88 4.85 10.43
C GLN A 141 -4.23 3.85 9.32
N GLN A 142 -5.52 3.63 9.06
CA GLN A 142 -5.99 2.74 7.99
C GLN A 142 -5.46 3.19 6.61
N LEU A 143 -5.50 4.50 6.31
CA LEU A 143 -4.93 5.03 5.07
C LEU A 143 -3.43 4.80 4.98
N ILE A 144 -2.68 5.13 6.03
CA ILE A 144 -1.22 4.99 6.03
C ILE A 144 -0.81 3.53 5.90
N GLU A 145 -1.47 2.61 6.61
CA GLU A 145 -1.23 1.17 6.53
C GLU A 145 -1.39 0.66 5.10
N GLN A 146 -2.43 1.09 4.38
CA GLN A 146 -2.66 0.71 2.98
C GLN A 146 -1.72 1.45 2.00
N LEU A 147 -1.23 2.63 2.41
CA LEU A 147 -0.20 3.36 1.69
C LEU A 147 1.16 2.69 1.76
N ARG A 148 1.46 1.94 2.84
CA ARG A 148 2.71 1.19 2.96
C ARG A 148 2.83 0.29 1.75
N LEU A 149 3.94 0.46 1.02
CA LEU A 149 4.27 -0.33 -0.15
C LEU A 149 4.65 -1.77 0.26
N GLU A 150 3.66 -2.56 0.70
CA GLU A 150 3.76 -4.03 0.84
C GLU A 150 4.08 -4.71 -0.52
N THR A 151 3.99 -3.95 -1.60
CA THR A 151 4.45 -4.25 -2.95
C THR A 151 5.88 -4.75 -3.07
N LEU A 152 6.75 -4.38 -2.13
CA LEU A 152 8.11 -4.91 -2.09
C LEU A 152 8.12 -6.42 -1.77
N ILE A 153 7.09 -6.92 -1.06
CA ILE A 153 6.92 -8.33 -0.74
C ILE A 153 6.39 -9.09 -1.96
N LYS A 154 5.36 -8.56 -2.64
CA LYS A 154 4.82 -9.16 -3.88
C LYS A 154 5.86 -9.23 -5.02
N LEU A 155 6.67 -8.17 -5.20
CA LEU A 155 7.75 -8.17 -6.19
C LEU A 155 8.79 -9.26 -5.89
N ASN A 156 9.14 -9.43 -4.62
CA ASN A 156 10.06 -10.49 -4.19
C ASN A 156 9.46 -11.89 -4.45
N GLN A 157 8.16 -12.07 -4.24
CA GLN A 157 7.45 -13.32 -4.57
C GLN A 157 7.45 -13.61 -6.08
N LEU A 158 7.17 -12.62 -6.92
CA LEU A 158 7.20 -12.74 -8.39
C LEU A 158 8.60 -13.08 -8.91
N LEU A 159 9.63 -12.40 -8.42
CA LEU A 159 11.03 -12.69 -8.76
C LEU A 159 11.43 -14.11 -8.34
N THR A 160 10.98 -14.55 -7.17
CA THR A 160 11.20 -15.92 -6.70
C THR A 160 10.52 -16.93 -7.63
N LEU A 161 9.28 -16.68 -8.03
CA LEU A 161 8.53 -17.53 -8.95
C LEU A 161 9.18 -17.60 -10.34
N LEU A 162 9.67 -16.48 -10.87
CA LEU A 162 10.45 -16.44 -12.11
C LEU A 162 11.74 -17.24 -12.01
N CYS A 163 12.45 -17.18 -10.87
CA CYS A 163 13.64 -17.99 -10.65
C CYS A 163 13.32 -19.50 -10.65
N TRP A 164 12.21 -19.90 -10.03
CA TRP A 164 11.75 -21.29 -10.05
C TRP A 164 11.41 -21.75 -11.47
N SER A 165 10.67 -20.94 -12.22
CA SER A 165 10.32 -21.23 -13.61
C SER A 165 11.56 -21.38 -14.48
N LEU A 166 12.53 -20.47 -14.36
CA LEU A 166 13.77 -20.50 -15.12
C LEU A 166 14.64 -21.71 -14.76
N ALA A 167 14.75 -22.04 -13.47
CA ALA A 167 15.50 -23.22 -13.03
C ALA A 167 14.89 -24.52 -13.57
N LEU A 168 13.55 -24.62 -13.57
CA LEU A 168 12.84 -25.80 -14.08
C LEU A 168 12.96 -25.91 -15.60
N LEU A 169 12.93 -24.78 -16.32
CA LEU A 169 13.18 -24.73 -17.76
C LEU A 169 14.59 -25.22 -18.10
N ILE A 170 15.62 -24.75 -17.38
CA ILE A 170 17.01 -25.17 -17.59
C ILE A 170 17.15 -26.68 -17.30
N LEU A 171 16.54 -27.16 -16.20
CA LEU A 171 16.55 -28.58 -15.87
C LEU A 171 15.88 -29.42 -16.98
N ALA A 172 14.70 -29.00 -17.47
CA ALA A 172 14.01 -29.69 -18.54
C ALA A 172 14.85 -29.71 -19.82
N ALA A 173 15.45 -28.58 -20.20
CA ALA A 173 16.31 -28.47 -21.37
C ALA A 173 17.58 -29.34 -21.25
N MET A 174 18.11 -29.54 -20.05
CA MET A 174 19.30 -30.36 -19.82
C MET A 174 18.96 -31.86 -19.70
N VAL A 175 17.83 -32.22 -19.10
CA VAL A 175 17.50 -33.62 -18.82
C VAL A 175 16.84 -34.30 -20.02
N ILE A 176 15.90 -33.63 -20.71
CA ILE A 176 15.12 -34.20 -21.82
C ILE A 176 15.99 -34.78 -22.95
N PRO A 177 17.03 -34.08 -23.46
CA PRO A 177 17.86 -34.64 -24.54
C PRO A 177 18.78 -35.78 -24.10
N PHE A 178 19.02 -35.93 -22.79
CA PHE A 178 19.95 -36.93 -22.24
C PHE A 178 19.25 -38.09 -21.51
N ILE A 179 17.92 -38.18 -21.57
CA ILE A 179 17.12 -39.28 -21.01
C ILE A 179 17.70 -40.68 -21.28
N PRO A 180 18.11 -41.06 -22.52
CA PRO A 180 18.64 -42.40 -22.78
C PRO A 180 19.95 -42.68 -22.02
N VAL A 181 20.82 -41.68 -21.86
CA VAL A 181 22.09 -41.79 -21.13
C VAL A 181 21.85 -41.90 -19.62
N PHE A 182 20.82 -41.24 -19.10
CA PHE A 182 20.43 -41.30 -17.69
C PHE A 182 19.82 -42.65 -17.29
N LEU A 183 19.17 -43.36 -18.21
CA LEU A 183 18.63 -44.71 -17.99
C LEU A 183 19.74 -45.75 -17.76
N GLU A 184 20.91 -45.55 -18.39
CA GLU A 184 22.07 -46.44 -18.23
C GLU A 184 22.89 -46.15 -16.97
N ASN A 185 22.91 -44.89 -16.50
CA ASN A 185 23.71 -44.46 -15.35
C ASN A 185 22.90 -43.60 -14.38
N PRO A 186 22.22 -44.20 -13.38
CA PRO A 186 21.32 -43.47 -12.48
C PRO A 186 22.03 -42.44 -11.59
N TRP A 187 23.33 -42.63 -11.31
CA TRP A 187 24.13 -41.69 -10.51
C TRP A 187 24.30 -40.32 -11.18
N MET A 188 24.25 -40.24 -12.52
CA MET A 188 24.35 -38.96 -13.22
C MET A 188 23.11 -38.08 -13.01
N VAL A 189 21.93 -38.69 -12.80
CA VAL A 189 20.71 -37.95 -12.44
C VAL A 189 20.90 -37.23 -11.11
N LEU A 190 21.49 -37.92 -10.13
CA LEU A 190 21.76 -37.35 -8.82
C LEU A 190 22.71 -36.14 -8.92
N ALA A 191 23.78 -36.26 -9.72
CA ALA A 191 24.73 -35.18 -9.95
C ALA A 191 24.07 -33.96 -10.63
N ALA A 192 23.23 -34.19 -11.64
CA ALA A 192 22.49 -33.13 -12.32
C ALA A 192 21.52 -32.40 -11.38
N VAL A 193 20.80 -33.13 -10.52
CA VAL A 193 19.90 -32.55 -9.51
C VAL A 193 20.68 -31.69 -8.51
N ILE A 194 21.81 -32.18 -7.99
CA ILE A 194 22.66 -31.43 -7.04
C ILE A 194 23.20 -30.15 -7.68
N MET A 195 23.70 -30.23 -8.92
CA MET A 195 24.19 -29.05 -9.65
C MET A 195 23.10 -28.01 -9.88
N THR A 196 21.88 -28.46 -10.18
CA THR A 196 20.74 -27.56 -10.38
C THR A 196 20.32 -26.88 -9.08
N LEU A 197 20.33 -27.61 -7.96
CA LEU A 197 20.06 -27.05 -6.63
C LEU A 197 21.10 -25.99 -6.23
N LEU A 198 22.39 -26.26 -6.47
CA LEU A 198 23.47 -25.30 -6.19
C LEU A 198 23.33 -24.05 -7.05
N PHE A 199 23.02 -24.21 -8.35
CA PHE A 199 22.77 -23.09 -9.24
C PHE A 199 21.57 -22.25 -8.79
N GLN A 200 20.48 -22.90 -8.36
CA GLN A 200 19.30 -22.23 -7.83
C GLN A 200 19.61 -21.40 -6.58
N VAL A 201 20.36 -21.97 -5.62
CA VAL A 201 20.77 -21.26 -4.40
C VAL A 201 21.68 -20.07 -4.74
N GLY A 202 22.61 -20.24 -5.68
CA GLY A 202 23.48 -19.17 -6.18
C GLY A 202 22.67 -18.03 -6.81
N LEU A 203 21.75 -18.36 -7.70
CA LEU A 203 20.87 -17.38 -8.36
C LEU A 203 19.98 -16.66 -7.35
N GLN A 204 19.41 -17.36 -6.37
CA GLN A 204 18.61 -16.73 -5.32
C GLN A 204 19.42 -15.76 -4.46
N ARG A 205 20.66 -16.12 -4.09
CA ARG A 205 21.55 -15.20 -3.37
C ARG A 205 21.89 -13.97 -4.19
N LEU A 206 22.16 -14.16 -5.48
CA LEU A 206 22.48 -13.07 -6.40
C LEU A 206 21.27 -12.13 -6.56
N VAL A 207 20.06 -12.66 -6.77
CA VAL A 207 18.83 -11.87 -6.80
C VAL A 207 18.62 -11.11 -5.51
N ARG A 208 18.84 -11.71 -4.33
CA ARG A 208 18.73 -11.00 -3.04
C ARG A 208 19.74 -9.86 -2.91
N LEU A 209 20.97 -10.03 -3.40
CA LEU A 209 22.00 -9.00 -3.39
C LEU A 209 21.68 -7.84 -4.33
N PHE A 210 21.11 -8.13 -5.51
CA PHE A 210 20.72 -7.10 -6.48
C PHE A 210 19.32 -6.52 -6.23
N LEU A 211 18.50 -7.14 -5.38
CA LEU A 211 17.18 -6.66 -5.00
C LEU A 211 17.17 -5.20 -4.53
N PRO A 212 18.06 -4.73 -3.62
CA PRO A 212 18.10 -3.32 -3.24
C PRO A 212 18.44 -2.39 -4.42
N THR A 213 19.26 -2.85 -5.36
CA THR A 213 19.65 -2.08 -6.56
C THR A 213 18.50 -2.01 -7.56
N ILE A 214 17.85 -3.14 -7.84
CA ILE A 214 16.65 -3.22 -8.69
C ILE A 214 15.53 -2.38 -8.07
N ARG A 215 15.35 -2.45 -6.75
CA ARG A 215 14.40 -1.61 -6.02
C ARG A 215 14.70 -0.14 -6.25
N ARG A 216 15.94 0.31 -6.06
CA ARG A 216 16.34 1.69 -6.33
C ARG A 216 16.11 2.08 -7.79
N TRP A 217 16.36 1.17 -8.73
CA TRP A 217 16.15 1.41 -10.15
C TRP A 217 14.66 1.55 -10.50
N VAL A 218 13.81 0.65 -10.02
CA VAL A 218 12.35 0.73 -10.17
C VAL A 218 11.81 2.01 -9.53
N TRP A 219 12.29 2.38 -8.34
CA TRP A 219 11.91 3.65 -7.71
C TRP A 219 12.36 4.86 -8.53
N ARG A 220 13.60 4.88 -9.06
CA ARG A 220 14.07 5.95 -9.95
C ARG A 220 13.24 6.04 -11.22
N TRP A 221 12.80 4.91 -11.76
CA TRP A 221 12.01 4.86 -12.98
C TRP A 221 10.55 5.27 -12.75
N ILE A 222 9.97 4.85 -11.62
CA ILE A 222 8.66 5.33 -11.16
C ILE A 222 8.74 6.84 -10.94
N LEU A 223 9.73 7.32 -10.18
CA LEU A 223 9.94 8.74 -9.93
C LEU A 223 10.16 9.52 -11.22
N SER A 224 10.98 9.04 -12.16
CA SER A 224 11.21 9.75 -13.43
C SER A 224 9.97 9.79 -14.33
N GLY A 225 9.17 8.71 -14.36
CA GLY A 225 7.89 8.67 -15.08
C GLY A 225 6.82 9.57 -14.46
N LEU A 226 6.81 9.65 -13.13
CA LEU A 226 5.94 10.48 -12.31
C LEU A 226 6.27 11.98 -12.41
N LEU A 227 7.57 12.31 -12.34
CA LEU A 227 8.12 13.66 -12.44
C LEU A 227 8.14 14.20 -13.89
N SER A 228 7.89 13.34 -14.87
CA SER A 228 7.82 13.75 -16.28
C SER A 228 6.61 14.65 -16.54
N HIS A 229 6.84 15.69 -17.36
CA HIS A 229 5.81 16.65 -17.77
C HIS A 229 4.83 16.07 -18.82
N LYS A 230 5.10 14.88 -19.36
CA LYS A 230 4.26 14.24 -20.37
C LYS A 230 3.07 13.50 -19.73
N PRO A 231 1.82 13.72 -20.20
CA PRO A 231 0.64 13.09 -19.61
C PRO A 231 0.65 11.56 -19.75
N ASP A 232 1.21 11.03 -20.84
CA ASP A 232 1.27 9.58 -21.07
C ASP A 232 2.22 8.85 -20.11
N SER A 233 3.34 9.48 -19.73
CA SER A 233 4.24 8.90 -18.74
C SER A 233 3.61 8.90 -17.35
N LYS A 234 2.85 9.95 -17.00
CA LYS A 234 2.07 10.00 -15.76
C LYS A 234 1.01 8.90 -15.72
N ARG A 235 0.29 8.67 -16.83
CA ARG A 235 -0.71 7.60 -16.94
C ARG A 235 -0.09 6.22 -16.78
N ARG A 236 1.07 5.96 -17.40
CA ARG A 236 1.81 4.70 -17.23
C ARG A 236 2.34 4.53 -15.80
N ALA A 237 2.86 5.59 -15.20
CA ALA A 237 3.34 5.55 -13.82
C ALA A 237 2.21 5.30 -12.81
N LYS A 238 1.05 5.97 -12.99
CA LYS A 238 -0.17 5.66 -12.23
C LYS A 238 -0.67 4.24 -12.46
N GLY A 239 -0.62 3.75 -13.71
CA GLY A 239 -0.96 2.37 -14.05
C GLY A 239 -0.06 1.34 -13.35
N ILE A 240 1.24 1.62 -13.24
CA ILE A 240 2.18 0.78 -12.48
C ILE A 240 1.88 0.88 -10.98
N LEU A 241 1.60 2.07 -10.44
CA LEU A 241 1.17 2.24 -9.04
C LEU A 241 -0.13 1.48 -8.73
N ALA A 242 -1.07 1.43 -9.68
CA ALA A 242 -2.32 0.68 -9.58
C ALA A 242 -2.13 -0.83 -9.76
N TRP A 243 -1.26 -1.27 -10.67
CA TRP A 243 -0.86 -2.68 -10.79
C TRP A 243 -0.14 -3.17 -9.53
N LEU A 244 0.62 -2.29 -8.89
CA LEU A 244 1.19 -2.47 -7.57
C LEU A 244 0.12 -2.49 -6.44
N VAL A 245 -1.17 -2.26 -6.71
CA VAL A 245 -2.26 -2.47 -5.73
C VAL A 245 -2.84 -3.89 -5.83
N SER A 246 -2.96 -4.44 -7.03
CA SER A 246 -3.47 -5.81 -7.28
C SER A 246 -2.50 -6.88 -6.80
#